data_AF-A0A850M982-F1
#
_entry.id   AF-A0A850M982-F1
#
_cell.length_a   1.000
_cell.length_b   1.000
_cell.length_c   1.000
_cell.angle_alpha   90.00
_cell.angle_beta   90.00
_cell.angle_gamma   90.00
#
_symmetry.space_group_name_H-M   'P 1'
#
loop_
_entity.id
_entity.type
_entity.pdbx_description
1 polymer ?
#
loop_
_entity_poly.entity_id
_entity_poly.type
_entity_poly.pdbx_seq_one_letter_code
_entity_poly.pdbx_strand_id
1 'polypeptide(L)'
;SFPFQLLCVGISEELLFRGYFYTKLRSNTGYIRSILISSILFGLFHVAWYIDPNTAGFISNWSAMATHVGSTFVFGVCMCIIFERTKSLVCPLIIHGLFNSVVGSIATTEITLSLEAEIWLYTLGGISLLILFIVFIKWILPRLTTWLGVEKNNFNSS
;
A
#
# COMPACT_ATOMS: atom_id res chain seq x y z
N SER A 1 -0.84 -17.03 -6.09
CA SER A 1 0.13 -16.93 -7.20
C SER A 1 0.17 -15.49 -7.72
N PHE A 2 1.25 -15.07 -8.37
CA PHE A 2 1.41 -13.69 -8.87
C PHE A 2 0.27 -13.22 -9.79
N PRO A 3 -0.21 -14.02 -10.77
CA PRO A 3 -1.32 -13.59 -11.62
C PRO A 3 -2.61 -13.31 -10.86
N PHE A 4 -2.93 -14.12 -9.84
CA PHE A 4 -4.12 -13.91 -9.01
C PHE A 4 -4.00 -12.64 -8.15
N GLN A 5 -2.85 -12.45 -7.51
CA GLN A 5 -2.59 -11.28 -6.67
C GLN A 5 -2.59 -9.97 -7.49
N LEU A 6 -2.09 -10.02 -8.73
CA LEU A 6 -2.14 -8.88 -9.64
C LEU A 6 -3.56 -8.63 -10.17
N LEU A 7 -4.21 -9.65 -10.76
CA LEU A 7 -5.44 -9.49 -11.54
C LEU A 7 -6.70 -9.38 -10.69
N CYS A 8 -6.78 -10.08 -9.56
CA CYS A 8 -8.01 -10.10 -8.76
C CYS A 8 -7.90 -9.11 -7.60
N VAL A 9 -6.81 -9.16 -6.85
CA VAL A 9 -6.62 -8.33 -5.65
C VAL A 9 -6.13 -6.94 -6.03
N GLY A 10 -4.96 -6.85 -6.68
CA GLY A 10 -4.36 -5.58 -7.07
C GLY A 10 -5.26 -4.74 -7.96
N ILE A 11 -5.90 -5.31 -8.99
CA ILE A 11 -6.80 -4.55 -9.88
C ILE A 11 -8.00 -4.00 -9.10
N SER A 12 -8.69 -4.84 -8.33
CA SER A 12 -9.91 -4.41 -7.63
C SER A 12 -9.61 -3.33 -6.58
N GLU A 13 -8.55 -3.52 -5.80
CA GLU A 13 -8.15 -2.56 -4.78
C GLU A 13 -7.63 -1.26 -5.38
N GLU A 14 -6.74 -1.29 -6.37
CA GLU A 14 -6.22 -0.07 -6.98
C GLU A 14 -7.31 0.72 -7.73
N LEU A 15 -8.24 0.04 -8.41
CA LEU A 15 -9.39 0.70 -9.03
C LEU A 15 -10.28 1.39 -8.00
N LEU A 16 -10.61 0.70 -6.90
CA LEU A 16 -11.49 1.24 -5.87
C LEU A 16 -10.82 2.40 -5.13
N PHE A 17 -9.59 2.22 -4.66
CA PHE A 17 -8.95 3.20 -3.78
C PHE A 17 -8.28 4.34 -4.54
N ARG A 18 -7.60 4.08 -5.66
CA ARG A 18 -6.89 5.13 -6.42
C ARG A 18 -7.78 5.66 -7.55
N GLY A 19 -8.42 4.75 -8.28
CA GLY A 19 -9.33 5.09 -9.38
C GLY A 19 -10.56 5.87 -8.90
N TYR A 20 -11.20 5.44 -7.82
CA TYR A 20 -12.43 6.07 -7.31
C TYR A 20 -12.19 6.96 -6.08
N PHE A 21 -11.86 6.40 -4.91
CA PHE A 21 -11.83 7.15 -3.65
C PHE A 21 -10.84 8.32 -3.67
N TYR A 22 -9.56 8.05 -3.97
CA TYR A 22 -8.53 9.08 -4.03
C TYR A 22 -8.86 10.13 -5.08
N THR A 23 -9.22 9.72 -6.30
CA THR A 23 -9.54 10.66 -7.39
C THR A 23 -10.72 11.57 -7.04
N LYS A 24 -11.77 11.01 -6.44
CA LYS A 24 -12.96 11.77 -5.99
C LYS A 24 -12.64 12.70 -4.82
N LEU A 25 -11.80 12.28 -3.88
CA LEU A 25 -11.32 13.15 -2.81
C LEU A 25 -10.46 14.27 -3.40
N ARG A 26 -9.48 13.93 -4.23
CA ARG A 26 -8.53 14.87 -4.84
C ARG A 26 -9.21 15.97 -5.66
N SER A 27 -10.39 15.71 -6.23
CA SER A 27 -11.17 16.72 -6.95
C SER A 27 -11.85 17.74 -6.04
N ASN A 28 -12.06 17.43 -4.75
CA ASN A 28 -12.82 18.26 -3.81
C ASN A 28 -11.98 18.71 -2.59
N THR A 29 -10.84 18.08 -2.34
CA THR A 29 -9.97 18.32 -1.20
C THR A 29 -8.50 18.39 -1.62
N GLY A 30 -7.69 19.04 -0.78
CA GLY A 30 -6.25 19.19 -1.00
C GLY A 30 -5.51 17.86 -1.06
N TYR A 31 -4.34 17.89 -1.70
CA TYR A 31 -3.48 16.73 -1.95
C TYR A 31 -3.21 15.88 -0.71
N ILE A 32 -2.74 16.49 0.38
CA ILE A 32 -2.37 15.79 1.62
C ILE A 32 -3.59 15.13 2.27
N ARG A 33 -4.72 15.84 2.37
CA ARG A 33 -5.94 15.29 2.97
C ARG A 33 -6.48 14.11 2.17
N SER A 34 -6.43 14.20 0.85
CA SER A 34 -6.88 13.12 -0.04
C SER A 34 -6.03 11.86 0.11
N ILE A 35 -4.70 12.01 0.21
CA ILE A 35 -3.79 10.90 0.51
C ILE A 35 -4.16 10.25 1.83
N LEU A 36 -4.25 11.05 2.90
CA LEU A 36 -4.45 10.51 4.25
C LEU A 36 -5.79 9.79 4.37
N ILE A 37 -6.89 10.40 3.92
CA ILE A 37 -8.22 9.81 4.00
C ILE A 37 -8.28 8.52 3.16
N SER A 38 -7.81 8.55 1.91
CA SER A 38 -7.82 7.36 1.06
C SER A 38 -6.97 6.22 1.64
N SER A 39 -5.84 6.55 2.28
CA SER A 39 -4.95 5.55 2.88
C SER A 39 -5.51 4.99 4.18
N ILE A 40 -6.23 5.80 4.98
CA ILE A 40 -6.96 5.33 6.16
C ILE A 40 -8.05 4.35 5.74
N LEU A 41 -8.85 4.70 4.72
CA LEU A 41 -9.89 3.81 4.19
C LEU A 41 -9.28 2.49 3.69
N PHE A 42 -8.15 2.56 2.99
CA PHE A 42 -7.42 1.38 2.53
C PHE A 42 -6.94 0.50 3.70
N GLY A 43 -6.34 1.10 4.73
CA GLY A 43 -5.91 0.36 5.92
C GLY A 43 -7.08 -0.30 6.66
N LEU A 44 -8.17 0.45 6.88
CA LEU A 44 -9.36 -0.06 7.58
C LEU A 44 -10.08 -1.17 6.81
N PHE A 45 -10.03 -1.15 5.48
CA PHE A 45 -10.57 -2.23 4.64
C PHE A 45 -9.97 -3.60 5.00
N HIS A 46 -8.74 -3.63 5.48
CA HIS A 46 -8.04 -4.87 5.85
C HIS A 46 -8.44 -5.42 7.23
N VAL A 47 -9.21 -4.68 8.03
CA VAL A 47 -9.77 -5.20 9.30
C VAL A 47 -10.65 -6.43 9.04
N ALA A 48 -11.31 -6.49 7.88
CA ALA A 48 -12.19 -7.61 7.51
C ALA A 48 -11.50 -8.98 7.58
N TRP A 49 -10.18 -9.06 7.37
CA TRP A 49 -9.41 -10.30 7.46
C TRP A 49 -9.33 -10.90 8.87
N TYR A 50 -9.64 -10.10 9.90
CA TYR A 50 -9.55 -10.50 11.30
C TYR A 50 -10.92 -10.64 11.96
N ILE A 51 -12.00 -10.36 11.22
CA ILE A 51 -13.35 -10.54 11.73
C ILE A 51 -13.68 -12.04 11.70
N ASP A 52 -13.85 -12.62 12.89
CA ASP A 52 -14.24 -14.01 13.07
C ASP A 52 -15.47 -14.12 14.00
N PRO A 53 -16.64 -14.51 13.47
CA PRO A 53 -17.86 -14.69 14.26
C PRO A 53 -17.74 -15.71 15.40
N ASN A 54 -16.77 -16.61 15.34
CA ASN A 54 -16.59 -17.67 16.33
C ASN A 54 -15.63 -17.27 17.46
N THR A 55 -14.93 -16.15 17.32
CA THR A 55 -14.01 -15.64 18.35
C THR A 55 -14.73 -14.68 19.29
N ALA A 56 -14.51 -14.82 20.61
CA ALA A 56 -15.04 -13.89 21.60
C ALA A 56 -14.56 -12.46 21.32
N GLY A 57 -15.50 -11.53 21.10
CA GLY A 57 -15.19 -10.15 20.71
C GLY A 57 -15.00 -9.93 19.20
N PHE A 58 -15.31 -10.92 18.36
CA PHE A 58 -15.34 -10.86 16.89
C PHE A 58 -14.00 -10.60 16.18
N ILE A 59 -12.91 -10.38 16.91
CA ILE A 59 -11.58 -10.12 16.34
C ILE A 59 -10.63 -11.24 16.75
N SER A 60 -10.13 -11.99 15.75
CA SER A 60 -9.27 -13.16 15.94
C SER A 60 -7.91 -12.80 16.55
N ASN A 61 -7.32 -11.66 16.14
CA ASN A 61 -6.03 -11.21 16.65
C ASN A 61 -5.86 -9.68 16.51
N TRP A 62 -5.96 -8.96 17.63
CA TRP A 62 -5.83 -7.51 17.68
C TRP A 62 -4.45 -6.99 17.27
N SER A 63 -3.38 -7.66 17.68
CA SER A 63 -2.01 -7.21 17.40
C SER A 63 -1.65 -7.38 15.92
N ALA A 64 -2.01 -8.53 15.34
CA ALA A 64 -1.83 -8.79 13.91
C ALA A 64 -2.68 -7.83 13.07
N MET A 65 -3.94 -7.58 13.48
CA MET A 65 -4.81 -6.61 12.83
C MET A 65 -4.20 -5.20 12.83
N ALA A 66 -3.73 -4.72 14.00
CA ALA A 66 -3.14 -3.39 14.11
C ALA A 66 -1.89 -3.25 13.22
N THR A 67 -1.03 -4.28 13.18
CA THR A 67 0.15 -4.32 12.32
C THR A 67 -0.23 -4.33 10.84
N HIS A 68 -1.24 -5.11 10.46
CA HIS A 68 -1.70 -5.19 9.07
C HIS A 68 -2.35 -3.89 8.60
N VAL A 69 -3.22 -3.29 9.41
CA VAL A 69 -3.84 -1.97 9.14
C VAL A 69 -2.77 -0.88 9.05
N GLY A 70 -1.79 -0.88 9.96
CA GLY A 70 -0.70 0.11 9.96
C GLY A 70 0.20 0.00 8.72
N SER A 71 0.63 -1.22 8.37
CA SER A 71 1.47 -1.46 7.20
C SER A 71 0.74 -1.15 5.88
N THR A 72 -0.53 -1.56 5.75
CA THR A 72 -1.35 -1.25 4.57
C THR A 72 -1.68 0.23 4.47
N PHE A 73 -1.88 0.95 5.58
CA PHE A 73 -1.99 2.41 5.56
C PHE A 73 -0.74 3.07 4.93
N VAL A 74 0.46 2.67 5.37
CA VAL A 74 1.72 3.20 4.82
C VAL A 74 1.84 2.86 3.33
N PHE A 75 1.50 1.63 2.94
CA PHE A 75 1.43 1.22 1.54
C PHE A 75 0.41 2.06 0.74
N GLY A 76 -0.74 2.35 1.36
CA GLY A 76 -1.79 3.25 0.89
C GLY A 76 -1.24 4.61 0.47
N VAL A 77 -0.49 5.24 1.38
CA VAL A 77 0.17 6.54 1.17
C VAL A 77 1.13 6.45 0.00
N CYS A 78 1.95 5.39 -0.03
CA CYS A 78 2.94 5.17 -1.07
C CYS A 78 2.31 5.11 -2.47
N MET A 79 1.29 4.28 -2.64
CA MET A 79 0.61 4.13 -3.92
C MET A 79 -0.17 5.38 -4.32
N CYS A 80 -0.75 6.14 -3.38
CA CYS A 80 -1.39 7.41 -3.71
C CYS A 80 -0.38 8.41 -4.29
N ILE A 81 0.83 8.49 -3.71
CA ILE A 81 1.91 9.34 -4.24
C ILE A 81 2.30 8.88 -5.63
N ILE A 82 2.51 7.57 -5.84
CA ILE A 82 2.89 7.01 -7.14
C ILE A 82 1.81 7.29 -8.18
N PHE A 83 0.55 7.03 -7.85
CA PHE A 83 -0.60 7.31 -8.71
C PHE A 83 -0.66 8.81 -9.08
N GLU A 84 -0.51 9.70 -8.10
CA GLU A 84 -0.56 11.14 -8.35
C GLU A 84 0.58 11.61 -9.27
N ARG A 85 1.79 11.05 -9.11
CA ARG A 85 2.93 11.43 -9.94
C ARG A 85 2.88 10.84 -11.34
N THR A 86 2.44 9.58 -11.46
CA THR A 86 2.40 8.86 -12.75
C THR A 86 1.13 9.09 -13.54
N LYS A 87 0.07 9.59 -12.88
CA LYS A 87 -1.28 9.74 -13.46
C LYS A 87 -1.78 8.48 -14.16
N SER A 88 -1.32 7.32 -13.69
CA SER A 88 -1.57 6.02 -14.28
C SER A 88 -1.90 5.01 -13.19
N LEU A 89 -2.96 4.25 -13.39
CA LEU A 89 -3.30 3.12 -12.51
C LEU A 89 -2.40 1.90 -12.75
N VAL A 90 -1.75 1.81 -13.92
CA VAL A 90 -0.88 0.68 -14.27
C VAL A 90 0.34 0.61 -13.35
N CYS A 91 0.91 1.76 -12.96
CA CYS A 91 2.08 1.79 -12.10
C CYS A 91 1.79 1.27 -10.68
N PRO A 92 0.79 1.80 -9.93
CA PRO A 92 0.35 1.22 -8.66
C PRO A 92 -0.02 -0.26 -8.79
N LEU A 93 -0.72 -0.63 -9.87
CA LEU A 93 -1.17 -2.00 -10.08
C LEU A 93 -0.01 -3.01 -10.11
N ILE A 94 0.99 -2.73 -10.93
CA ILE A 94 2.17 -3.61 -11.06
C ILE A 94 2.90 -3.70 -9.73
N ILE A 95 3.11 -2.57 -9.06
CA ILE A 95 3.83 -2.54 -7.78
C ILE A 95 3.05 -3.31 -6.71
N HIS A 96 1.73 -3.15 -6.66
CA HIS A 96 0.87 -3.88 -5.73
C HIS A 96 0.93 -5.39 -6.00
N GLY A 97 0.70 -5.83 -7.23
CA GLY A 97 0.75 -7.25 -7.56
C GLY A 97 2.11 -7.88 -7.25
N LEU A 98 3.22 -7.17 -7.51
CA LEU A 98 4.56 -7.60 -7.13
C LEU A 98 4.72 -7.70 -5.61
N PHE A 99 4.31 -6.66 -4.87
CA PHE A 99 4.40 -6.62 -3.41
C PHE A 99 3.65 -7.78 -2.77
N ASN A 100 2.37 -7.99 -3.12
CA ASN A 100 1.55 -9.08 -2.57
C ASN A 100 2.11 -10.45 -2.91
N SER A 101 2.75 -10.59 -4.08
CA SER A 101 3.33 -11.88 -4.49
C SER A 101 4.60 -12.21 -3.73
N VAL A 102 5.47 -11.22 -3.50
CA VAL A 102 6.67 -11.38 -2.70
C VAL A 102 6.30 -11.68 -1.25
N VAL A 103 5.45 -10.84 -0.64
CA VAL A 103 5.01 -11.02 0.76
C VAL A 103 4.29 -12.36 0.93
N GLY A 104 3.37 -12.70 0.02
CA GLY A 104 2.66 -13.98 0.07
C GLY A 104 3.57 -15.20 -0.06
N SER A 105 4.66 -15.10 -0.84
CA SER A 105 5.64 -16.20 -0.98
C SER A 105 6.52 -16.35 0.26
N ILE A 106 6.84 -15.24 0.93
CA ILE A 106 7.61 -15.27 2.19
C ILE A 106 6.74 -15.83 3.32
N ALA A 107 5.48 -15.41 3.41
CA ALA A 107 4.56 -15.81 4.47
C ALA A 107 4.25 -17.31 4.50
N THR A 108 4.40 -18.02 3.38
CA THR A 108 4.24 -19.49 3.34
C THR A 108 5.44 -20.27 3.85
N THR A 109 6.53 -19.60 4.24
CA THR A 109 7.71 -20.26 4.82
C THR A 109 7.56 -20.31 6.33
N GLU A 110 7.35 -21.50 6.89
CA GLU A 110 7.28 -21.65 8.35
C GLU A 110 8.67 -21.57 8.98
N ILE A 111 9.04 -20.37 9.45
CA ILE A 111 10.22 -20.15 10.28
C ILE A 111 9.73 -19.80 11.68
N THR A 112 9.93 -20.71 12.64
CA THR A 112 9.66 -20.44 14.05
C THR A 112 10.78 -19.55 14.62
N LEU A 113 10.47 -18.28 14.85
CA LEU A 113 11.40 -17.32 15.47
C LEU A 113 11.05 -17.11 16.94
N SER A 114 12.04 -16.69 17.74
CA SER A 114 11.75 -16.13 19.06
C SER A 114 11.02 -14.79 18.91
N LEU A 115 10.22 -14.40 19.91
CA LEU A 115 9.50 -13.12 19.92
C LEU A 115 10.44 -11.93 19.68
N GLU A 116 11.63 -11.96 20.28
CA GLU A 116 12.65 -10.93 20.07
C GLU A 116 13.12 -10.88 18.61
N ALA A 117 13.42 -12.04 18.01
CA ALA A 117 13.82 -12.12 16.60
C ALA A 117 12.71 -11.66 15.65
N GLU A 118 11.46 -11.95 15.96
CA GLU A 118 10.30 -11.50 15.19
C GLU A 118 10.14 -9.97 15.22
N ILE A 119 10.27 -9.36 16.41
CA ILE A 119 10.24 -7.89 16.56
C ILE A 119 11.35 -7.23 15.74
N TRP A 120 12.58 -7.76 15.83
CA TRP A 120 13.72 -7.24 15.06
C TRP A 120 13.50 -7.41 13.56
N LEU A 121 13.00 -8.56 13.12
CA LEU A 121 12.74 -8.84 11.71
C LEU A 121 11.73 -7.85 11.11
N TYR A 122 10.59 -7.64 11.77
CA TYR A 122 9.58 -6.69 11.28
C TYR A 122 10.08 -5.24 11.34
N THR A 123 10.83 -4.88 12.37
CA THR A 123 11.38 -3.53 12.51
C THR A 123 12.39 -3.23 11.39
N LEU A 124 13.33 -4.14 11.15
CA LEU A 124 14.35 -4.01 10.10
C LEU A 124 13.70 -4.06 8.70
N GLY A 125 12.73 -4.95 8.50
CA GLY A 125 11.95 -5.02 7.27
C GLY A 125 11.20 -3.71 6.98
N GLY A 126 10.54 -3.15 7.98
CA GLY A 126 9.82 -1.87 7.88
C GLY A 126 10.76 -0.70 7.56
N ILE A 127 11.90 -0.59 8.23
CA ILE A 127 12.90 0.45 7.96
C ILE A 127 13.46 0.30 6.54
N SER A 128 13.78 -0.91 6.13
CA SER A 128 14.33 -1.20 4.79
C SER A 128 13.34 -0.81 3.68
N LEU A 129 12.06 -1.16 3.84
CA LEU A 129 10.99 -0.77 2.92
C LEU A 129 10.81 0.75 2.86
N LEU A 130 10.88 1.44 4.00
CA LEU A 130 10.80 2.89 4.05
C LEU A 130 11.97 3.55 3.29
N ILE A 131 13.20 3.05 3.48
CA ILE A 131 14.38 3.54 2.75
C ILE A 131 14.22 3.31 1.24
N LEU A 132 13.85 2.08 0.83
CA LEU A 132 13.62 1.74 -0.56
C LEU A 132 12.54 2.62 -1.20
N PHE A 133 11.46 2.90 -0.46
CA PHE A 133 10.41 3.79 -0.90
C PHE A 133 10.93 5.22 -1.10
N ILE A 134 11.69 5.77 -0.15
CA ILE A 134 12.29 7.11 -0.27
C ILE A 134 13.24 7.18 -1.48
N VAL A 135 14.07 6.15 -1.67
CA VAL A 135 14.96 6.04 -2.84
C VAL A 135 14.15 6.00 -4.13
N PHE A 136 13.11 5.16 -4.19
CA PHE A 136 12.21 5.07 -5.34
C PHE A 136 11.58 6.43 -5.67
N ILE A 137 11.01 7.11 -4.69
CA ILE A 137 10.37 8.43 -4.85
C ILE A 137 11.35 9.51 -5.33
N LYS A 138 12.59 9.50 -4.82
CA LYS A 138 13.60 10.52 -5.16
C LYS A 138 14.31 10.25 -6.49
N TRP A 139 14.57 8.99 -6.83
CA TRP A 139 15.51 8.65 -7.91
C TRP A 139 14.86 7.93 -9.09
N ILE A 140 13.85 7.10 -8.86
CA ILE A 140 13.25 6.25 -9.89
C ILE A 140 11.99 6.92 -10.44
N LEU A 141 11.11 7.36 -9.54
CA LEU A 141 9.82 7.93 -9.89
C LEU A 141 9.94 9.15 -10.85
N PRO A 142 10.86 10.11 -10.67
CA PRO A 142 10.98 11.24 -11.61
C PRO A 142 11.40 10.81 -13.03
N ARG A 143 12.21 9.75 -13.14
CA ARG A 143 12.60 9.19 -14.44
C ARG A 143 11.42 8.48 -15.10
N LEU A 144 10.66 7.71 -14.31
CA LEU A 144 9.46 7.03 -14.77
C LEU A 144 8.41 8.02 -15.28
N THR A 145 8.16 9.11 -14.54
CA THR A 145 7.20 10.14 -14.97
C THR A 145 7.65 10.84 -16.26
N THR A 146 8.97 11.09 -16.40
CA THR A 146 9.53 11.64 -17.63
C THR A 146 9.37 10.68 -18.80
N TRP A 147 9.66 9.39 -18.60
CA TRP A 147 9.49 8.35 -19.62
C TRP A 147 8.02 8.18 -20.05
N LEU A 148 7.09 8.30 -19.12
CA LEU A 148 5.65 8.27 -19.38
C LEU A 148 5.11 9.57 -20.03
N GLY A 149 5.95 10.59 -20.25
CA GLY A 149 5.53 11.87 -20.80
C GLY A 149 4.64 12.71 -19.87
N VAL A 150 4.68 12.44 -18.56
CA VAL A 150 3.92 13.19 -17.55
C VAL A 150 4.77 14.40 -17.13
N GLU A 151 4.67 15.50 -17.89
CA GLU A 151 5.48 16.70 -17.69
C GLU A 151 5.22 17.44 -16.36
N LYS A 152 6.26 18.17 -15.90
CA LYS A 152 6.50 18.80 -14.58
C LYS A 152 5.49 19.86 -14.09
N ASN A 153 4.36 20.11 -14.75
CA ASN A 153 3.65 21.39 -14.60
C ASN A 153 2.70 21.55 -13.40
N ASN A 154 2.48 20.54 -12.54
CA ASN A 154 1.36 20.61 -11.57
C ASN A 154 1.72 20.56 -10.07
N PHE A 155 3.00 20.52 -9.68
CA PHE A 155 3.36 20.53 -8.25
C PHE A 155 3.20 21.90 -7.55
N ASN A 156 2.82 22.94 -8.30
CA ASN A 156 2.61 24.30 -7.78
C ASN A 156 1.13 24.69 -7.58
N SER A 157 0.17 23.78 -7.74
CA SER A 157 -1.23 24.06 -7.38
C SER A 157 -1.53 23.58 -5.96
N SER A 158 -1.35 24.53 -5.05
CA SER A 158 -1.82 24.63 -3.66
C SER A 158 -3.03 23.78 -3.29
#